data_AF-A0A969GYM2-F1
#
_entry.id   AF-A0A969GYM2-F1
#
_cell.length_a   1.000
_cell.length_b   1.000
_cell.length_c   1.000
_cell.angle_alpha   90.00
_cell.angle_beta   90.00
_cell.angle_gamma   90.00
#
_symmetry.space_group_name_H-M   'P 1'
#
loop_
_entity.id
_entity.type
_entity.pdbx_description
1 polymer ?
#
loop_
_entity_poly.entity_id
_entity_poly.type
_entity_poly.pdbx_seq_one_letter_code
_entity_poly.pdbx_strand_id
1 'polypeptide(L)'
;MAKHPNPRYFVLKSIMLNNLYGVDIMEEATEICKLRLFLKLVAQMEPQPKKENFGLEPLPDIDFNIRAGNTLVGFASLEEVRKAIKQDGDQLKLDLQDDASRINEKAELADRAFQRFRQMQTEFGMDAGDFRTAKKELRRRLAELNDELNHYLAREYGIDVSKPAAFEKWRNSHQPFHWFVEFYSIIDRGGFDVIIGNPPYIESSKVKSLYDIQGFQLWLVVISMPFVWNDQ
;
A
#
# COMPACT_ATOMS: atom_id res chain seq x y z
N MET A 1 -4.16 29.46 -1.08
CA MET A 1 -4.74 28.40 -0.23
C MET A 1 -5.91 28.99 0.55
N ALA A 2 -7.14 28.66 0.18
CA ALA A 2 -8.31 29.05 0.98
C ALA A 2 -8.20 28.35 2.35
N LYS A 3 -8.21 29.13 3.43
CA LYS A 3 -8.08 28.61 4.80
C LYS A 3 -9.34 27.83 5.14
N HIS A 4 -9.23 26.50 5.25
CA HIS A 4 -10.29 25.68 5.83
C HIS A 4 -10.66 26.25 7.23
N PRO A 5 -11.95 26.31 7.59
CA PRO A 5 -12.40 26.96 8.83
C PRO A 5 -11.77 26.38 10.10
N ASN A 6 -11.28 25.14 10.03
CA ASN A 6 -10.50 24.50 11.09
C ASN A 6 -9.08 24.15 10.59
N PRO A 7 -8.04 24.92 11.00
CA PRO A 7 -6.66 24.68 10.58
C PRO A 7 -6.11 23.33 11.05
N ARG A 8 -6.46 22.87 12.25
CA ARG A 8 -5.98 21.58 12.78
C ARG A 8 -6.50 20.40 11.98
N TYR A 9 -7.79 20.42 11.66
CA TYR A 9 -8.42 19.41 10.82
C TYR A 9 -7.72 19.35 9.45
N PHE A 10 -7.49 20.51 8.81
CA PHE A 10 -6.84 20.58 7.51
C PHE A 10 -5.40 20.02 7.54
N VAL A 11 -4.61 20.39 8.55
CA VAL A 11 -3.25 19.87 8.71
C VAL A 11 -3.26 18.35 8.89
N LEU A 12 -4.10 17.82 9.77
CA LEU A 12 -4.18 16.37 10.00
C LEU A 12 -4.69 15.61 8.77
N LYS A 13 -5.70 16.15 8.07
CA LYS A 13 -6.20 15.59 6.81
C LYS A 13 -5.09 15.53 5.76
N SER A 14 -4.31 16.60 5.62
CA SER A 14 -3.14 16.64 4.72
C SER A 14 -2.07 15.62 5.11
N ILE A 15 -1.76 15.49 6.41
CA ILE A 15 -0.79 14.49 6.89
C ILE A 15 -1.26 13.08 6.54
N MET A 16 -2.52 12.76 6.81
CA MET A 16 -3.08 11.44 6.55
C MET A 16 -3.07 11.07 5.05
N LEU A 17 -3.37 12.04 4.17
CA LEU A 17 -3.44 11.79 2.73
C LEU A 17 -2.07 11.70 2.06
N ASN A 18 -1.12 12.54 2.49
CA ASN A 18 0.12 12.76 1.75
C ASN A 18 1.34 12.11 2.37
N ASN A 19 1.37 11.98 3.70
CA ASN A 19 2.59 11.63 4.44
C ASN A 19 2.49 10.29 5.16
N LEU A 20 1.28 9.84 5.51
CA LEU A 20 1.09 8.60 6.26
C LEU A 20 0.71 7.44 5.32
N TYR A 21 1.50 6.38 5.38
CA TYR A 21 1.29 5.13 4.69
C TYR A 21 1.51 3.98 5.68
N GLY A 22 0.82 2.88 5.49
CA GLY A 22 0.87 1.74 6.38
C GLY A 22 0.58 0.44 5.65
N VAL A 23 1.27 -0.62 6.06
CA VAL A 23 1.02 -1.97 5.57
C VAL A 23 0.94 -2.90 6.75
N ASP A 24 -0.07 -3.77 6.77
CA ASP A 24 -0.22 -4.83 7.76
C ASP A 24 -0.62 -6.13 7.06
N ILE A 25 -0.18 -7.28 7.57
CA ILE A 25 -0.54 -8.59 6.99
C ILE A 25 -1.99 -8.98 7.28
N MET A 26 -2.62 -8.40 8.30
CA MET A 26 -4.01 -8.67 8.64
C MET A 26 -4.92 -7.56 8.11
N GLU A 27 -5.85 -7.90 7.23
CA GLU A 27 -6.81 -6.95 6.65
C GLU A 27 -7.60 -6.22 7.76
N GLU A 28 -7.97 -6.93 8.83
CA GLU A 28 -8.70 -6.36 9.96
C GLU A 28 -7.90 -5.27 10.69
N ALA A 29 -6.57 -5.44 10.79
CA ALA A 29 -5.70 -4.43 11.40
C ALA A 29 -5.64 -3.16 10.55
N THR A 30 -5.67 -3.30 9.22
CA THR A 30 -5.72 -2.15 8.30
C THR A 30 -7.04 -1.40 8.43
N GLU A 31 -8.17 -2.10 8.58
CA GLU A 31 -9.48 -1.46 8.77
C GLU A 31 -9.57 -0.74 10.13
N ILE A 32 -9.05 -1.35 11.19
CA ILE A 32 -8.96 -0.70 12.51
C ILE A 32 -8.07 0.55 12.44
N CYS A 33 -6.96 0.50 11.72
CA CYS A 33 -6.08 1.64 11.48
C CYS A 33 -6.84 2.78 10.78
N LYS A 34 -7.52 2.48 9.66
CA LYS A 34 -8.32 3.45 8.91
C LYS A 34 -9.39 4.09 9.80
N LEU A 35 -10.13 3.29 10.58
CA LEU A 35 -11.14 3.78 11.51
C LEU A 35 -10.55 4.72 12.58
N ARG A 36 -9.41 4.34 13.20
CA ARG A 36 -8.74 5.17 14.21
C ARG A 36 -8.32 6.51 13.65
N LEU A 37 -7.78 6.52 12.42
CA LEU A 37 -7.39 7.75 11.73
C LEU A 37 -8.61 8.64 11.45
N PHE A 38 -9.74 8.07 11.01
CA PHE A 38 -10.98 8.82 10.82
C PHE A 38 -11.54 9.40 12.12
N LEU A 39 -11.59 8.62 13.20
CA LEU A 39 -12.03 9.11 14.51
C LEU A 39 -11.14 10.25 15.01
N LYS A 40 -9.82 10.16 14.78
CA LYS A 40 -8.89 11.23 15.13
C LYS A 40 -9.17 12.53 14.37
N LEU A 41 -9.53 12.46 13.08
CA LEU A 41 -9.94 13.62 12.29
C LEU A 41 -11.26 14.22 12.78
N VAL A 42 -12.29 13.39 12.94
CA VAL A 42 -13.63 13.84 13.36
C VAL A 42 -13.57 14.49 14.75
N ALA A 43 -12.75 13.96 15.65
CA ALA A 43 -12.53 14.54 16.98
C ALA A 43 -11.92 15.96 16.96
N GLN A 44 -11.42 16.45 15.82
CA GLN A 44 -10.95 17.83 15.69
C GLN A 44 -12.07 18.83 15.38
N MET A 45 -13.25 18.35 15.01
CA MET A 45 -14.35 19.20 14.54
C MET A 45 -15.42 19.36 15.63
N GLU A 46 -15.96 20.56 15.74
CA GLU A 46 -17.16 20.81 16.53
C GLU A 46 -18.40 20.56 15.65
N PRO A 47 -19.37 19.74 16.08
CA PRO A 47 -20.61 19.54 15.35
C PRO A 47 -21.35 20.85 15.14
N GLN A 48 -21.83 21.09 13.92
CA GLN A 48 -22.65 22.23 13.54
C GLN A 48 -24.05 21.74 13.16
N PRO A 49 -25.00 21.59 14.12
CA PRO A 49 -26.31 20.98 13.88
C PRO A 49 -27.17 21.65 12.80
N LYS A 50 -26.87 22.91 12.49
CA LYS A 50 -27.57 23.71 11.48
C LYS A 50 -27.07 23.46 10.04
N LYS A 51 -25.97 22.73 9.87
CA LYS A 51 -25.42 22.37 8.56
C LYS A 51 -25.67 20.91 8.26
N GLU A 52 -25.77 20.59 6.98
CA GLU A 52 -25.78 19.21 6.51
C GLU A 52 -24.55 18.45 7.02
N ASN A 53 -24.72 17.15 7.33
CA ASN A 53 -23.69 16.31 7.93
C ASN A 53 -23.01 16.93 9.16
N PHE A 54 -23.74 17.75 9.94
CA PHE A 54 -23.21 18.50 11.08
C PHE A 54 -22.01 19.40 10.74
N GLY A 55 -21.88 19.84 9.48
CA GLY A 55 -20.74 20.60 8.99
C GLY A 55 -19.46 19.78 8.82
N LEU A 56 -19.56 18.45 8.86
CA LEU A 56 -18.45 17.53 8.56
C LEU A 56 -18.29 17.40 7.04
N GLU A 57 -17.07 17.64 6.57
CA GLU A 57 -16.70 17.29 5.20
C GLU A 57 -16.69 15.76 5.02
N PRO A 58 -16.90 15.25 3.79
CA PRO A 58 -16.67 13.85 3.48
C PRO A 58 -15.26 13.41 3.92
N LEU A 59 -15.18 12.23 4.52
CA LEU A 59 -13.91 11.67 4.97
C LEU A 59 -13.00 11.37 3.77
N PRO A 60 -11.67 11.57 3.93
CA PRO A 60 -10.71 11.21 2.91
C PRO A 60 -10.71 9.70 2.66
N ASP A 61 -10.40 9.32 1.43
CA ASP A 61 -10.21 7.94 1.03
C ASP A 61 -8.72 7.57 1.11
N ILE A 62 -8.39 6.73 2.10
CA ILE A 62 -7.03 6.31 2.44
C ILE A 62 -6.77 4.82 2.10
N ASP A 63 -7.63 4.19 1.29
CA ASP A 63 -7.51 2.77 0.92
C ASP A 63 -6.18 2.42 0.23
N PHE A 64 -5.56 3.41 -0.42
CA PHE A 64 -4.28 3.23 -1.09
C PHE A 64 -3.08 3.68 -0.24
N ASN A 65 -3.33 4.31 0.90
CA ASN A 65 -2.31 4.67 1.88
C ASN A 65 -2.11 3.55 2.89
N ILE A 66 -3.20 2.93 3.35
CA ILE A 66 -3.19 1.83 4.32
C ILE A 66 -3.61 0.56 3.60
N ARG A 67 -2.69 -0.40 3.45
CA ARG A 67 -2.87 -1.58 2.60
C ARG A 67 -2.62 -2.87 3.37
N ALA A 68 -3.31 -3.94 2.97
CA ALA A 68 -3.05 -5.27 3.50
C ALA A 68 -1.98 -5.97 2.64
N GLY A 69 -1.02 -6.62 3.27
CA GLY A 69 0.01 -7.38 2.57
C GLY A 69 1.22 -7.71 3.43
N ASN A 70 2.00 -8.67 2.95
CA ASN A 70 3.26 -9.09 3.54
C ASN A 70 4.41 -8.29 2.94
N THR A 71 4.89 -7.32 3.70
CA THR A 71 6.00 -6.44 3.29
C THR A 71 7.32 -7.14 3.03
N LEU A 72 7.46 -8.39 3.50
CA LEU A 72 8.65 -9.23 3.32
C LEU A 72 8.62 -10.11 2.06
N VAL A 73 7.46 -10.20 1.40
CA VAL A 73 7.29 -11.02 0.20
C VAL A 73 6.80 -10.13 -0.92
N GLY A 74 7.60 -9.95 -1.96
CA GLY A 74 7.26 -9.06 -3.06
C GLY A 74 8.51 -8.46 -3.69
N PHE A 75 8.30 -7.75 -4.79
CA PHE A 75 9.37 -7.03 -5.46
C PHE A 75 9.49 -5.62 -4.89
N ALA A 76 10.69 -5.26 -4.45
CA ALA A 76 11.03 -3.93 -3.96
C ALA A 76 11.32 -2.95 -5.09
N SER A 77 11.77 -3.44 -6.26
CA SER A 77 12.15 -2.60 -7.40
C SER A 77 11.90 -3.28 -8.75
N LEU A 78 11.85 -2.47 -9.81
CA LEU A 78 11.77 -2.97 -11.18
C LEU A 78 13.00 -3.81 -11.57
N GLU A 79 14.17 -3.57 -10.96
CA GLU A 79 15.37 -4.39 -11.21
C GLU A 79 15.22 -5.82 -10.69
N GLU A 80 14.52 -6.02 -9.57
CA GLU A 80 14.22 -7.36 -9.06
C GLU A 80 13.27 -8.10 -9.99
N VAL A 81 12.25 -7.41 -10.50
CA VAL A 81 11.36 -7.98 -11.53
C VAL A 81 12.14 -8.40 -12.76
N ARG A 82 13.04 -7.54 -13.26
CA ARG A 82 13.90 -7.88 -14.41
C ARG A 82 14.78 -9.11 -14.15
N LYS A 83 15.21 -9.34 -12.92
CA LYS A 83 15.97 -10.54 -12.54
C LYS A 83 15.07 -11.78 -12.51
N ALA A 84 13.86 -11.67 -11.96
CA ALA A 84 12.88 -12.74 -11.92
C ALA A 84 12.53 -13.23 -13.33
N ILE A 85 12.23 -12.31 -14.25
CA ILE A 85 11.92 -12.62 -15.65
C ILE A 85 13.12 -13.31 -16.34
N LYS A 86 14.35 -12.87 -16.06
CA LYS A 86 15.58 -13.49 -16.61
C LYS A 86 15.80 -14.94 -16.16
N GLN A 87 15.36 -15.30 -14.96
CA GLN A 87 15.56 -16.64 -14.41
C GLN A 87 14.50 -17.63 -14.91
N ASP A 88 13.36 -17.15 -15.40
CA ASP A 88 12.23 -17.94 -15.89
C ASP A 88 12.42 -18.49 -17.33
N GLY A 89 13.49 -18.11 -18.06
CA GLY A 89 13.69 -18.55 -19.45
C GLY A 89 15.14 -18.56 -19.98
N ASP A 90 15.59 -19.73 -20.43
CA ASP A 90 16.84 -19.97 -21.18
C ASP A 90 16.70 -19.71 -22.71
N GLN A 91 15.74 -18.89 -23.16
CA GLN A 91 15.62 -18.50 -24.58
C GLN A 91 15.21 -17.03 -24.78
N LEU A 92 15.97 -16.38 -25.67
CA LEU A 92 15.82 -15.05 -26.28
C LEU A 92 15.81 -13.81 -25.37
N LYS A 93 16.95 -13.11 -25.37
CA LYS A 93 17.16 -11.77 -24.79
C LYS A 93 16.20 -10.66 -25.30
N LEU A 94 15.41 -10.91 -26.35
CA LEU A 94 14.49 -9.90 -26.92
C LEU A 94 13.21 -9.72 -26.10
N ASP A 95 12.60 -10.78 -25.56
CA ASP A 95 11.31 -10.69 -24.84
C ASP A 95 11.46 -10.04 -23.44
N LEU A 96 12.65 -10.13 -22.83
CA LEU A 96 12.94 -9.59 -21.51
C LEU A 96 12.88 -8.07 -21.43
N GLN A 97 13.35 -7.38 -22.48
CA GLN A 97 13.28 -5.92 -22.56
C GLN A 97 11.84 -5.46 -22.76
N ASP A 98 11.05 -6.23 -23.51
CA ASP A 98 9.64 -5.92 -23.77
C ASP A 98 8.80 -6.06 -22.49
N ASP A 99 8.93 -7.17 -21.76
CA ASP A 99 8.18 -7.41 -20.52
C ASP A 99 8.49 -6.38 -19.43
N ALA A 100 9.77 -6.09 -19.18
CA ALA A 100 10.16 -5.11 -18.18
C ALA A 100 9.70 -3.68 -18.53
N SER A 101 9.73 -3.33 -19.81
CA SER A 101 9.24 -2.03 -20.30
C SER A 101 7.72 -1.94 -20.14
N ARG A 102 6.99 -3.01 -20.46
CA ARG A 102 5.54 -3.12 -20.30
C ARG A 102 5.10 -3.02 -18.84
N ILE A 103 5.82 -3.69 -17.93
CA ILE A 103 5.58 -3.59 -16.47
C ILE A 103 5.79 -2.16 -15.98
N ASN A 104 6.87 -1.52 -16.41
CA ASN A 104 7.14 -0.13 -16.06
C ASN A 104 6.05 0.82 -16.57
N GLU A 105 5.63 0.66 -17.83
CA GLU A 105 4.56 1.47 -18.41
C GLU A 105 3.23 1.29 -17.65
N LYS A 106 2.89 0.05 -17.27
CA LYS A 106 1.70 -0.22 -16.43
C LYS A 106 1.81 0.44 -15.06
N ALA A 107 2.99 0.40 -14.43
CA ALA A 107 3.24 1.01 -13.13
C ALA A 107 3.10 2.55 -13.20
N GLU A 108 3.67 3.19 -14.22
CA GLU A 108 3.51 4.62 -14.48
C GLU A 108 2.04 5.00 -14.75
N LEU A 109 1.32 4.19 -15.52
CA LEU A 109 -0.10 4.40 -15.78
C LEU A 109 -0.94 4.27 -14.50
N ALA A 110 -0.63 3.32 -13.63
CA ALA A 110 -1.27 3.17 -12.33
C ALA A 110 -0.97 4.37 -11.42
N ASP A 111 0.27 4.85 -11.39
CA ASP A 111 0.63 6.06 -10.61
C ASP A 111 -0.08 7.31 -11.15
N ARG A 112 -0.13 7.51 -12.47
CA ARG A 112 -0.91 8.63 -13.06
C ARG A 112 -2.38 8.57 -12.66
N ALA A 113 -2.98 7.38 -12.67
CA ALA A 113 -4.35 7.19 -12.18
C ALA A 113 -4.48 7.50 -10.69
N PHE A 114 -3.47 7.15 -9.88
CA PHE A 114 -3.42 7.44 -8.45
C PHE A 114 -3.29 8.93 -8.16
N GLN A 115 -2.40 9.66 -8.84
CA GLN A 115 -2.27 11.11 -8.69
C GLN A 115 -3.57 11.81 -9.06
N ARG A 116 -4.23 11.40 -10.14
CA ARG A 116 -5.55 11.93 -10.52
C ARG A 116 -6.60 11.66 -9.46
N PHE A 117 -6.69 10.42 -8.96
CA PHE A 117 -7.60 10.05 -7.88
C PHE A 117 -7.36 10.89 -6.62
N ARG A 118 -6.09 11.10 -6.24
CA ARG A 118 -5.70 11.92 -5.09
C ARG A 118 -6.06 13.40 -5.29
N GLN A 119 -5.78 13.96 -6.48
CA GLN A 119 -6.12 15.34 -6.78
C GLN A 119 -7.62 15.60 -6.60
N MET A 120 -8.47 14.69 -7.11
CA MET A 120 -9.91 14.79 -6.94
C MET A 120 -10.29 14.91 -5.45
N GLN A 121 -9.65 14.15 -4.53
CA GLN A 121 -9.93 14.20 -3.09
C GLN A 121 -9.66 15.55 -2.43
N THR A 122 -8.81 16.37 -3.05
CA THR A 122 -8.41 17.68 -2.53
C THR A 122 -9.20 18.84 -3.16
N GLU A 123 -9.93 18.60 -4.23
CA GLU A 123 -10.72 19.61 -4.94
C GLU A 123 -12.12 19.76 -4.33
N PHE A 124 -12.52 21.01 -4.08
CA PHE A 124 -13.85 21.35 -3.56
C PHE A 124 -14.90 21.17 -4.67
N GLY A 125 -15.94 20.36 -4.44
CA GLY A 125 -17.01 20.15 -5.42
C GLY A 125 -16.80 18.99 -6.39
N MET A 126 -15.98 18.00 -6.00
CA MET A 126 -15.80 16.74 -6.73
C MET A 126 -17.15 16.06 -7.07
N ASP A 127 -17.31 15.65 -8.33
CA ASP A 127 -18.42 14.78 -8.73
C ASP A 127 -18.23 13.35 -8.18
N ALA A 128 -19.23 12.86 -7.45
CA ALA A 128 -19.17 11.55 -6.81
C ALA A 128 -19.20 10.38 -7.81
N GLY A 129 -19.70 10.58 -9.04
CA GLY A 129 -19.65 9.60 -10.13
C GLY A 129 -18.25 9.47 -10.70
N ASP A 130 -17.62 10.59 -11.02
CA ASP A 130 -16.25 10.65 -11.54
C ASP A 130 -15.24 10.08 -10.54
N PHE A 131 -15.39 10.39 -9.25
CA PHE A 131 -14.53 9.86 -8.20
C PHE A 131 -14.60 8.33 -8.08
N ARG A 132 -15.82 7.77 -8.09
CA ARG A 132 -16.02 6.32 -8.06
C ARG A 132 -15.42 5.65 -9.29
N THR A 133 -15.52 6.30 -10.45
CA THR A 133 -14.96 5.80 -11.70
C THR A 133 -13.43 5.81 -11.66
N ALA A 134 -12.82 6.90 -11.20
CA ALA A 134 -11.37 7.01 -11.01
C ALA A 134 -10.84 5.98 -10.02
N LYS A 135 -11.53 5.79 -8.87
CA LYS A 135 -11.19 4.76 -7.87
C LYS A 135 -11.24 3.35 -8.46
N LYS A 136 -12.31 3.04 -9.21
CA LYS A 136 -12.50 1.73 -9.85
C LYS A 136 -11.40 1.46 -10.87
N GLU A 137 -11.06 2.46 -11.68
CA GLU A 137 -10.01 2.34 -12.70
C GLU A 137 -8.63 2.15 -12.08
N LEU A 138 -8.31 2.89 -11.02
CA LEU A 138 -7.08 2.69 -10.26
C LEU A 138 -6.98 1.28 -9.67
N ARG A 139 -8.05 0.81 -9.00
CA ARG A 139 -8.10 -0.56 -8.45
C ARG A 139 -7.88 -1.61 -9.53
N ARG A 140 -8.50 -1.44 -10.70
CA ARG A 140 -8.35 -2.35 -11.84
C ARG A 140 -6.90 -2.41 -12.30
N ARG A 141 -6.26 -1.26 -12.53
CA ARG A 141 -4.85 -1.19 -12.98
C ARG A 141 -3.88 -1.82 -11.98
N LEU A 142 -4.05 -1.52 -10.70
CA LEU A 142 -3.23 -2.12 -9.64
C LEU A 142 -3.46 -3.63 -9.53
N ALA A 143 -4.71 -4.10 -9.64
CA ALA A 143 -5.02 -5.53 -9.58
C ALA A 143 -4.38 -6.29 -10.76
N GLU A 144 -4.50 -5.78 -11.98
CA GLU A 144 -3.89 -6.39 -13.17
C GLU A 144 -2.36 -6.45 -13.07
N LEU A 145 -1.73 -5.37 -12.58
CA LEU A 145 -0.29 -5.32 -12.43
C LEU A 145 0.20 -6.22 -11.29
N ASN A 146 -0.49 -6.24 -10.14
CA ASN A 146 -0.16 -7.15 -9.05
C ASN A 146 -0.34 -8.61 -9.45
N ASP A 147 -1.41 -8.95 -10.15
CA ASP A 147 -1.63 -10.33 -10.60
C ASP A 147 -0.50 -10.79 -11.51
N GLU A 148 -0.08 -9.95 -12.45
CA GLU A 148 1.06 -10.24 -13.33
C GLU A 148 2.36 -10.44 -12.53
N LEU A 149 2.67 -9.56 -11.60
CA LEU A 149 3.88 -9.69 -10.75
C LEU A 149 3.83 -10.90 -9.84
N ASN A 150 2.64 -11.25 -9.34
CA ASN A 150 2.42 -12.44 -8.54
C ASN A 150 2.73 -13.70 -9.34
N HIS A 151 2.44 -13.75 -10.65
CA HIS A 151 2.79 -14.89 -11.48
C HIS A 151 4.31 -15.07 -11.58
N TYR A 152 5.06 -13.99 -11.80
CA TYR A 152 6.52 -14.07 -11.81
C TYR A 152 7.08 -14.49 -10.45
N LEU A 153 6.59 -13.88 -9.37
CA LEU A 153 7.05 -14.20 -8.02
C LEU A 153 6.72 -15.64 -7.64
N ALA A 154 5.50 -16.12 -7.92
CA ALA A 154 5.09 -17.50 -7.64
C ALA A 154 6.02 -18.54 -8.30
N ARG A 155 6.51 -18.26 -9.52
CA ARG A 155 7.48 -19.13 -10.21
C ARG A 155 8.83 -19.18 -9.52
N GLU A 156 9.31 -18.06 -8.96
CA GLU A 156 10.52 -18.05 -8.12
C GLU A 156 10.36 -18.94 -6.86
N TYR A 157 9.13 -19.04 -6.34
CA TYR A 157 8.78 -19.98 -5.26
C TYR A 157 8.55 -21.43 -5.75
N GLY A 158 8.78 -21.72 -7.03
CA GLY A 158 8.58 -23.05 -7.63
C GLY A 158 7.10 -23.45 -7.77
N ILE A 159 6.18 -22.48 -7.74
CA ILE A 159 4.74 -22.73 -7.86
C ILE A 159 4.35 -22.79 -9.34
N ASP A 160 3.65 -23.87 -9.69
CA ASP A 160 3.07 -24.06 -11.01
C ASP A 160 1.84 -23.16 -11.19
N VAL A 161 2.04 -21.97 -11.76
CA VAL A 161 1.00 -20.97 -11.99
C VAL A 161 -0.07 -21.42 -13.00
N SER A 162 0.18 -22.47 -13.77
CA SER A 162 -0.84 -23.06 -14.65
C SER A 162 -1.95 -23.78 -13.88
N LYS A 163 -1.74 -24.05 -12.58
CA LYS A 163 -2.70 -24.65 -11.66
C LYS A 163 -3.30 -23.58 -10.75
N PRO A 164 -4.52 -23.09 -11.03
CA PRO A 164 -5.12 -21.98 -10.29
C PRO A 164 -5.21 -22.23 -8.79
N ALA A 165 -5.53 -23.46 -8.37
CA ALA A 165 -5.62 -23.80 -6.94
C ALA A 165 -4.27 -23.71 -6.20
N ALA A 166 -3.16 -24.04 -6.87
CA ALA A 166 -1.83 -23.94 -6.27
C ALA A 166 -1.39 -22.48 -6.16
N PHE A 167 -1.61 -21.70 -7.22
CA PHE A 167 -1.34 -20.26 -7.24
C PHE A 167 -2.15 -19.51 -6.18
N GLU A 168 -3.46 -19.74 -6.11
CA GLU A 168 -4.34 -19.12 -5.12
C GLU A 168 -3.96 -19.49 -3.69
N LYS A 169 -3.61 -20.76 -3.44
CA LYS A 169 -3.11 -21.18 -2.13
C LYS A 169 -1.84 -20.43 -1.74
N TRP A 170 -0.89 -20.32 -2.66
CA TRP A 170 0.35 -19.56 -2.43
C TRP A 170 0.07 -18.08 -2.18
N ARG A 171 -0.78 -17.46 -3.01
CA ARG A 171 -1.13 -16.04 -2.90
C ARG A 171 -1.77 -15.73 -1.55
N ASN A 172 -2.70 -16.58 -1.09
CA ASN A 172 -3.37 -16.41 0.19
C ASN A 172 -2.43 -16.62 1.39
N SER A 173 -1.46 -17.54 1.28
CA SER A 173 -0.52 -17.79 2.37
C SER A 173 0.61 -16.77 2.44
N HIS A 174 1.06 -16.24 1.31
CA HIS A 174 2.22 -15.33 1.24
C HIS A 174 1.84 -13.86 1.20
N GLN A 175 0.64 -13.52 0.71
CA GLN A 175 0.11 -12.16 0.61
C GLN A 175 1.11 -11.15 0.04
N PRO A 176 1.65 -11.39 -1.17
CA PRO A 176 2.73 -10.59 -1.72
C PRO A 176 2.40 -9.08 -1.80
N PHE A 177 3.36 -8.25 -1.43
CA PHE A 177 3.30 -6.80 -1.47
C PHE A 177 4.44 -6.24 -2.35
N HIS A 178 4.11 -5.86 -3.59
CA HIS A 178 5.08 -5.32 -4.55
C HIS A 178 5.29 -3.82 -4.33
N TRP A 179 6.23 -3.44 -3.45
CA TRP A 179 6.49 -2.05 -3.04
C TRP A 179 6.51 -1.04 -4.18
N PHE A 180 7.23 -1.34 -5.27
CA PHE A 180 7.37 -0.40 -6.39
C PHE A 180 6.08 -0.20 -7.17
N VAL A 181 5.07 -1.06 -7.04
CA VAL A 181 3.73 -0.86 -7.62
C VAL A 181 2.81 -0.22 -6.60
N GLU A 182 2.84 -0.76 -5.38
CA GLU A 182 1.91 -0.40 -4.34
C GLU A 182 2.11 1.04 -3.85
N PHE A 183 3.36 1.50 -3.88
CA PHE A 183 3.80 2.86 -3.52
C PHE A 183 4.74 3.46 -4.58
N TYR A 184 4.41 3.29 -5.87
CA TYR A 184 5.26 3.68 -7.02
C TYR A 184 5.89 5.07 -6.88
N SER A 185 5.10 6.14 -6.77
CA SER A 185 5.63 7.52 -6.69
C SER A 185 6.49 7.79 -5.46
N ILE A 186 6.37 7.00 -4.39
CA ILE A 186 7.22 7.14 -3.21
C ILE A 186 8.56 6.46 -3.48
N ILE A 187 8.53 5.21 -3.95
CA ILE A 187 9.73 4.44 -4.27
C ILE A 187 10.55 5.11 -5.38
N ASP A 188 9.89 5.61 -6.43
CA ASP A 188 10.53 6.35 -7.54
C ASP A 188 11.23 7.64 -7.06
N ARG A 189 10.73 8.27 -6.00
CA ARG A 189 11.33 9.47 -5.38
C ARG A 189 12.40 9.19 -4.34
N GLY A 190 12.84 7.94 -4.20
CA GLY A 190 13.88 7.54 -3.25
C GLY A 190 13.34 6.89 -1.97
N GLY A 191 12.06 6.58 -1.90
CA GLY A 191 11.44 5.88 -0.78
C GLY A 191 10.89 6.81 0.31
N PHE A 192 10.75 6.26 1.52
CA PHE A 192 10.22 6.98 2.67
C PHE A 192 11.35 7.66 3.46
N ASP A 193 11.12 8.90 3.89
CA ASP A 193 12.04 9.60 4.80
C ASP A 193 12.21 8.87 6.14
N VAL A 194 11.12 8.27 6.63
CA VAL A 194 11.07 7.54 7.90
C VAL A 194 10.20 6.31 7.73
N ILE A 195 10.73 5.15 8.13
CA ILE A 195 10.00 3.88 8.20
C ILE A 195 9.97 3.43 9.66
N ILE A 196 8.78 3.14 10.15
CA ILE A 196 8.55 2.58 11.48
C ILE A 196 7.98 1.19 11.29
N GLY A 197 8.79 0.17 11.56
CA GLY A 197 8.35 -1.21 11.56
C GLY A 197 7.91 -1.63 12.95
N ASN A 198 6.96 -2.57 13.01
CA ASN A 198 6.72 -3.36 14.20
C ASN A 198 7.79 -4.47 14.25
N PRO A 199 8.89 -4.34 15.00
CA PRO A 199 9.95 -5.34 14.99
C PRO A 199 9.36 -6.69 15.44
N PRO A 200 9.88 -7.82 14.93
CA PRO A 200 9.36 -9.13 15.34
C PRO A 200 9.51 -9.30 16.85
N TYR A 201 8.38 -9.46 17.55
CA TYR A 201 8.34 -9.74 19.00
C TYR A 201 8.74 -11.19 19.35
N ILE A 202 9.29 -11.94 18.40
CA ILE A 202 9.59 -13.37 18.55
C ILE A 202 11.06 -13.58 18.21
N GLU A 203 11.76 -14.31 19.07
CA GLU A 203 13.14 -14.76 18.86
C GLU A 203 13.33 -15.29 17.43
N SER A 204 14.39 -14.83 16.78
CA SER A 204 14.73 -15.10 15.37
C SER A 204 14.80 -16.59 15.00
N SER A 205 14.82 -17.48 16.00
CA SER A 205 14.83 -18.93 15.88
C SER A 205 13.52 -19.53 15.34
N LYS A 206 12.36 -18.88 15.56
CA LYS A 206 11.04 -19.40 15.14
C LYS A 206 10.56 -18.89 13.77
N VAL A 207 11.12 -17.78 13.28
CA VAL A 207 10.70 -17.20 11.99
C VAL A 207 11.27 -17.99 10.81
N LYS A 208 12.46 -18.56 10.95
CA LYS A 208 13.11 -19.40 9.92
C LYS A 208 12.31 -20.66 9.53
N SER A 209 11.39 -21.13 10.38
CA SER A 209 10.57 -22.31 10.05
C SER A 209 9.35 -22.01 9.18
N LEU A 210 8.99 -20.72 9.00
CA LEU A 210 7.79 -20.32 8.28
C LEU A 210 8.11 -19.80 6.87
N TYR A 211 9.22 -19.07 6.70
CA TYR A 211 9.73 -18.59 5.40
C TYR A 211 11.18 -18.11 5.53
N ASP A 212 11.96 -18.19 4.45
CA ASP A 212 13.34 -17.69 4.39
C ASP A 212 13.34 -16.20 4.03
N ILE A 213 13.89 -15.36 4.91
CA ILE A 213 13.98 -13.91 4.69
C ILE A 213 15.27 -13.64 3.93
N GLN A 214 15.18 -13.42 2.61
CA GLN A 214 16.32 -13.03 1.78
C GLN A 214 16.27 -11.53 1.47
N GLY A 215 17.38 -10.82 1.72
CA GLY A 215 17.61 -9.46 1.20
C GLY A 215 17.17 -8.26 2.06
N PHE A 216 16.64 -8.44 3.26
CA PHE A 216 16.21 -7.31 4.11
C PHE A 216 17.30 -6.84 5.09
N GLN A 217 17.57 -5.52 5.12
CA GLN A 217 18.25 -4.84 6.22
C GLN A 217 17.20 -4.35 7.23
N LEU A 218 17.16 -4.94 8.42
CA LEU A 218 16.29 -4.50 9.53
C LEU A 218 16.76 -3.15 10.06
N TRP A 219 16.01 -2.07 9.79
CA TRP A 219 16.16 -0.79 10.49
C TRP A 219 15.26 -0.79 11.73
N LEU A 220 15.90 -0.94 12.89
CA LEU A 220 15.24 -0.98 14.19
C LEU A 220 14.93 0.46 14.65
N VAL A 221 13.66 0.85 14.67
CA VAL A 221 13.21 2.08 15.36
C VAL A 221 12.32 1.67 16.53
N VAL A 222 12.89 1.65 17.73
CA VAL A 222 12.16 1.41 18.99
C VAL A 222 11.50 2.73 19.38
N ILE A 223 10.17 2.81 19.28
CA ILE A 223 9.40 3.83 19.98
C ILE A 223 8.75 3.14 21.17
N SER A 224 9.38 3.26 22.34
CA SER A 224 8.74 2.88 23.59
C SER A 224 7.59 3.85 23.87
N MET A 225 6.35 3.39 23.77
CA MET A 225 5.24 4.06 24.44
C MET A 225 5.10 3.47 25.85
N PRO A 226 5.17 4.28 26.92
CA PRO A 226 4.90 3.79 28.26
C PRO A 226 3.40 3.53 28.40
N PHE A 227 2.99 2.27 28.26
CA PHE A 227 1.65 1.84 28.67
C PHE A 227 1.76 1.36 30.12
N VAL A 228 1.32 2.21 31.05
CA VAL A 228 1.13 1.82 32.46
C VAL A 228 -0.22 1.13 32.55
N TRP A 229 -0.21 -0.19 32.74
CA TRP A 229 -1.38 -0.91 33.23
C TRP A 229 -1.55 -0.55 34.71
N ASN A 230 -2.67 0.09 35.05
CA ASN A 230 -3.09 0.23 36.43
C ASN A 230 -4.17 -0.83 36.64
N ASP A 231 -3.76 -1.96 37.21
CA ASP A 231 -4.69 -3.00 37.68
C ASP A 231 -5.38 -2.50 38.96
N GLN A 232 -6.69 -2.30 38.89
CA GLN A 232 -7.62 -2.41 40.01
C GLN A 232 -8.84 -3.20 39.57
#